data_AF-A0A1C4EST8-F1
#
_entry.id   AF-A0A1C4EST8-F1
#
_cell.length_a   1.000
_cell.length_b   1.000
_cell.length_c   1.000
_cell.angle_alpha   90.00
_cell.angle_beta   90.00
_cell.angle_gamma   90.00
#
_symmetry.space_group_name_H-M   'P 1'
#
loop_
_entity.id
_entity.type
_entity.pdbx_description
1 polymer ?
#
loop_
_entity_poly.entity_id
_entity_poly.type
_entity_poly.pdbx_seq_one_letter_code
_entity_poly.pdbx_strand_id
1 'polypeptide(L)'
;TGNVMSIYTRGDNSVNTGHLTQIETDIYGSSRLGIDEIKKDMEEAGTTDNGVLFNFQRGEKVYELGNHLGNVLSTIGDAKLPGSSNGNEVVDYTPKVQSAGDYYPFGMQEPGRTFSNMGYRYGFNGKENDNEVKGEGDQQDYGFRIYDPRLVRFLSEDPITQKYPELTPYQFASNSPIAGVDEDGLEWAYYDKDNKQVNINNSTTKEDKLKISGVRWSGYDVDAKGNKTAKAGTVATAFTFGKEGVTVSYLNSKGEGVQGWVGYKDLSTGNKNTDTKIGTLHPLVQNDMKSFVLMSKIRFGIDLRVTDGFRTVEQQDKLYAQGRTTKGNIVTKARGGFSNHNFGLAVDVVPYENGNLNWNTKYYPLIGLIGEGRGLEWGHRWKKIDDKPHFQNLQGQTLKQLRALPKNEKGLPIIQ
;
A
#
# COMPACT_ATOMS: atom_id res chain seq x y z
N THR A 1 -0.38 -0.35 -1.11
CA THR A 1 -1.76 0.14 -0.90
C THR A 1 -1.81 0.95 0.38
N GLY A 2 -2.71 1.93 0.48
CA GLY A 2 -2.93 2.71 1.70
C GLY A 2 -4.16 2.22 2.44
N ASN A 3 -4.27 2.53 3.72
CA ASN A 3 -5.49 2.24 4.50
C ASN A 3 -6.63 3.18 4.04
N VAL A 4 -7.81 2.63 3.80
CA VAL A 4 -9.02 3.42 3.54
C VAL A 4 -9.37 4.12 4.84
N MET A 5 -9.50 5.45 4.84
CA MET A 5 -9.79 6.20 6.08
C MET A 5 -11.27 6.52 6.22
N SER A 6 -11.95 6.84 5.12
CA SER A 6 -13.37 7.17 5.10
C SER A 6 -13.95 6.95 3.71
N ILE A 7 -15.25 6.64 3.66
CA ILE A 7 -16.00 6.45 2.43
C ILE A 7 -17.11 7.50 2.36
N TYR A 8 -17.31 8.02 1.15
CA TYR A 8 -18.29 9.05 0.84
C TYR A 8 -19.19 8.57 -0.29
N THR A 9 -20.46 8.96 -0.24
CA THR A 9 -21.41 8.78 -1.35
C THR A 9 -21.98 10.13 -1.78
N ARG A 10 -22.41 10.22 -3.04
CA ARG A 10 -23.10 11.39 -3.59
C ARG A 10 -24.13 10.95 -4.63
N GLY A 11 -25.32 11.56 -4.60
CA GLY A 11 -26.41 11.27 -5.53
C GLY A 11 -27.32 10.11 -5.10
N ASP A 12 -27.08 9.51 -3.94
CA ASP A 12 -27.99 8.53 -3.35
C ASP A 12 -29.12 9.23 -2.59
N ASN A 13 -30.31 9.29 -3.20
CA ASN A 13 -31.47 9.97 -2.61
C ASN A 13 -31.95 9.34 -1.29
N SER A 14 -31.53 8.11 -0.96
CA SER A 14 -31.85 7.46 0.32
C SER A 14 -30.99 7.94 1.49
N VAL A 15 -29.90 8.66 1.21
CA VAL A 15 -28.94 9.17 2.19
C VAL A 15 -28.82 10.68 2.02
N ASN A 16 -29.29 11.45 3.01
CA ASN A 16 -29.26 12.92 3.01
C ASN A 16 -29.70 13.54 1.66
N THR A 17 -30.74 12.98 1.04
CA THR A 17 -31.34 13.47 -0.22
C THR A 17 -30.33 13.60 -1.38
N GLY A 18 -29.31 12.74 -1.42
CA GLY A 18 -28.32 12.72 -2.49
C GLY A 18 -27.16 13.72 -2.34
N HIS A 19 -27.08 14.43 -1.21
CA HIS A 19 -25.93 15.26 -0.89
C HIS A 19 -24.64 14.44 -0.76
N LEU A 20 -23.48 15.09 -0.91
CA LEU A 20 -22.21 14.48 -0.53
C LEU A 20 -22.25 14.14 0.97
N THR A 21 -22.24 12.84 1.27
CA THR A 21 -22.36 12.32 2.62
C THR A 21 -21.17 11.43 2.92
N GLN A 22 -20.49 11.68 4.04
CA GLN A 22 -19.61 10.67 4.63
C GLN A 22 -20.51 9.57 5.16
N ILE A 23 -20.30 8.34 4.72
CA ILE A 23 -21.12 7.17 5.09
C ILE A 23 -20.37 6.19 6.00
N GLU A 24 -19.04 6.26 6.01
CA GLU A 24 -18.22 5.35 6.80
C GLU A 24 -16.85 5.92 7.13
N THR A 25 -16.31 5.52 8.28
CA THR A 25 -14.91 5.72 8.68
C THR A 25 -14.33 4.40 9.20
N ASP A 26 -13.20 3.98 8.66
CA ASP A 26 -12.51 2.78 9.16
C ASP A 26 -11.80 3.08 10.50
N ILE A 27 -11.88 2.14 11.43
CA ILE A 27 -11.26 2.21 12.74
C ILE A 27 -9.96 1.40 12.72
N TYR A 28 -8.82 2.03 13.01
CA TYR A 28 -7.51 1.37 13.01
C TYR A 28 -6.83 1.38 14.37
N GLY A 29 -6.09 0.31 14.65
CA GLY A 29 -5.04 0.23 15.66
C GLY A 29 -3.71 -0.12 14.99
N SER A 30 -3.15 -1.30 15.31
CA SER A 30 -2.06 -1.91 14.54
C SER A 30 -2.53 -2.53 13.21
N SER A 31 -3.83 -2.81 13.10
CA SER A 31 -4.56 -3.30 11.93
C SER A 31 -5.96 -2.69 11.94
N ARG A 32 -6.78 -2.94 10.90
CA ARG A 32 -8.19 -2.55 10.94
C ARG A 32 -8.87 -3.28 12.10
N LEU A 33 -9.65 -2.53 12.87
CA LEU A 33 -10.39 -3.01 14.04
C LEU A 33 -11.90 -3.04 13.78
N GLY A 34 -12.36 -2.42 12.71
CA GLY A 34 -13.77 -2.24 12.42
C GLY A 34 -14.05 -0.98 11.61
N ILE A 35 -15.31 -0.58 11.60
CA ILE A 35 -15.83 0.58 10.88
C ILE A 35 -16.82 1.36 11.77
N ASP A 36 -17.00 2.63 11.42
CA ASP A 36 -17.96 3.56 12.01
C ASP A 36 -18.91 4.02 10.89
N GLU A 37 -20.15 3.54 10.91
CA GLU A 37 -21.18 3.86 9.92
C GLU A 37 -21.83 5.21 10.23
N ILE A 38 -21.13 6.28 9.89
CA ILE A 38 -21.56 7.66 10.15
C ILE A 38 -22.31 8.14 8.90
N LYS A 39 -23.56 8.61 8.99
CA LYS A 39 -24.29 9.24 7.86
C LYS A 39 -24.22 10.77 7.89
N LYS A 40 -23.01 11.31 7.91
CA LYS A 40 -22.79 12.76 8.08
C LYS A 40 -22.91 13.51 6.76
N ASP A 41 -23.92 14.37 6.67
CA ASP A 41 -24.07 15.30 5.55
C ASP A 41 -22.90 16.29 5.54
N MET A 42 -22.19 16.38 4.42
CA MET A 42 -21.06 17.29 4.23
C MET A 42 -21.47 18.59 3.51
N GLU A 43 -22.70 18.66 3.00
CA GLU A 43 -23.28 19.83 2.32
C GLU A 43 -24.26 20.60 3.22
N GLU A 44 -24.63 20.07 4.39
CA GLU A 44 -25.44 20.77 5.38
C GLU A 44 -24.69 22.00 5.92
N ALA A 45 -25.27 23.19 5.72
CA ALA A 45 -24.72 24.44 6.23
C ALA A 45 -24.83 24.45 7.77
N GLY A 46 -23.69 24.36 8.46
CA GLY A 46 -23.65 24.39 9.92
C GLY A 46 -24.37 25.62 10.49
N THR A 47 -25.18 25.42 11.52
CA THR A 47 -25.77 26.52 12.27
C THR A 47 -24.68 27.33 12.96
N THR A 48 -24.47 28.56 12.52
CA THR A 48 -23.68 29.56 13.24
C THR A 48 -24.32 29.79 14.61
N ASP A 49 -23.51 29.68 15.67
CA ASP A 49 -23.86 29.92 17.07
C ASP A 49 -24.89 28.98 17.71
N ASN A 50 -24.36 27.97 18.41
CA ASN A 50 -24.62 27.59 19.80
C ASN A 50 -23.91 26.24 20.04
N GLY A 51 -23.46 25.95 21.27
CA GLY A 51 -22.48 24.89 21.58
C GLY A 51 -22.66 23.55 20.84
N VAL A 52 -21.54 22.91 20.50
CA VAL A 52 -21.54 21.62 19.78
C VAL A 52 -22.24 20.55 20.61
N LEU A 53 -23.45 20.17 20.20
CA LEU A 53 -24.14 18.98 20.71
C LEU A 53 -23.47 17.75 20.10
N PHE A 54 -22.73 16.99 20.92
CA PHE A 54 -22.22 15.68 20.54
C PHE A 54 -23.33 14.64 20.80
N ASN A 55 -24.03 14.23 19.76
CA ASN A 55 -24.92 13.06 19.85
C ASN A 55 -24.06 11.80 19.83
N PHE A 56 -23.98 11.10 20.96
CA PHE A 56 -23.34 9.79 21.04
C PHE A 56 -24.36 8.71 20.67
N GLN A 57 -24.41 8.37 19.38
CA GLN A 57 -25.26 7.32 18.85
C GLN A 57 -24.56 5.97 19.00
N ARG A 58 -25.22 5.02 19.69
CA ARG A 58 -24.75 3.63 19.84
C ARG A 58 -25.45 2.75 18.80
N GLY A 59 -24.71 1.83 18.21
CA GLY A 59 -25.17 0.90 17.19
C GLY A 59 -24.59 1.14 15.79
N GLU A 60 -23.79 2.20 15.63
CA GLU A 60 -23.15 2.61 14.36
C GLU A 60 -21.71 2.11 14.23
N LYS A 61 -21.06 1.75 15.34
CA LYS A 61 -19.71 1.17 15.30
C LYS A 61 -19.81 -0.32 15.21
N VAL A 62 -19.03 -0.89 14.30
CA VAL A 62 -18.93 -2.32 14.07
C VAL A 62 -17.47 -2.73 14.23
N TYR A 63 -17.19 -3.64 15.15
CA TYR A 63 -15.84 -4.13 15.44
C TYR A 63 -15.63 -5.54 14.90
N GLU A 64 -14.43 -5.79 14.41
CA GLU A 64 -14.00 -7.07 13.86
C GLU A 64 -13.45 -7.99 14.97
N LEU A 65 -13.96 -9.22 15.02
CA LEU A 65 -13.37 -10.32 15.77
C LEU A 65 -12.68 -11.25 14.77
N GLY A 66 -11.38 -11.01 14.61
CA GLY A 66 -10.55 -11.73 13.66
C GLY A 66 -9.69 -12.84 14.29
N ASN A 67 -9.14 -13.71 13.44
CA ASN A 67 -8.14 -14.70 13.84
C ASN A 67 -6.70 -14.26 13.50
N HIS A 68 -5.72 -15.13 13.76
CA HIS A 68 -4.30 -14.86 13.53
C HIS A 68 -3.90 -14.69 12.05
N LEU A 69 -4.73 -15.14 11.10
CA LEU A 69 -4.53 -14.95 9.66
C LEU A 69 -5.24 -13.69 9.14
N GLY A 70 -5.95 -12.98 10.03
CA GLY A 70 -6.72 -11.79 9.68
C GLY A 70 -8.14 -12.09 9.18
N ASN A 71 -8.63 -13.33 9.24
CA ASN A 71 -10.00 -13.65 8.85
C ASN A 71 -10.97 -12.99 9.81
N VAL A 72 -11.92 -12.21 9.30
CA VAL A 72 -13.02 -11.64 10.09
C VAL A 72 -14.07 -12.73 10.29
N LEU A 73 -14.12 -13.30 11.50
CA LEU A 73 -15.04 -14.40 11.83
C LEU A 73 -16.38 -13.88 12.31
N SER A 74 -16.37 -12.83 13.12
CA SER A 74 -17.59 -12.20 13.60
C SER A 74 -17.41 -10.69 13.68
N THR A 75 -18.50 -9.96 13.52
CA THR A 75 -18.53 -8.53 13.78
C THR A 75 -19.57 -8.19 14.84
N ILE A 76 -19.21 -7.27 15.74
CA ILE A 76 -20.05 -6.87 16.88
C ILE A 76 -20.26 -5.36 16.89
N GLY A 77 -21.48 -4.93 17.22
CA GLY A 77 -21.82 -3.52 17.39
C GLY A 77 -21.39 -2.97 18.75
N ASP A 78 -21.28 -1.66 18.86
CA ASP A 78 -21.11 -0.94 20.15
C ASP A 78 -22.41 -0.82 20.98
N ALA A 79 -23.53 -1.29 20.43
CA ALA A 79 -24.81 -1.37 21.14
C ALA A 79 -24.87 -2.63 22.04
N LYS A 80 -25.35 -2.43 23.28
CA LYS A 80 -25.71 -3.50 24.21
C LYS A 80 -27.19 -3.79 24.10
N LEU A 81 -27.54 -5.05 23.85
CA LEU A 81 -28.93 -5.51 23.79
C LEU A 81 -29.35 -6.00 25.19
N PRO A 82 -30.35 -5.38 25.83
CA PRO A 82 -30.85 -5.86 27.11
C PRO A 82 -31.59 -7.19 26.92
N GLY A 83 -31.20 -8.22 27.66
CA GLY A 83 -31.97 -9.44 27.77
C GLY A 83 -32.96 -9.34 28.94
N SER A 84 -34.12 -9.95 28.77
CA SER A 84 -35.16 -9.99 29.78
C SER A 84 -35.76 -11.38 29.88
N SER A 85 -35.89 -11.90 31.10
CA SER A 85 -36.55 -13.18 31.37
C SER A 85 -38.07 -13.04 31.51
N ASN A 86 -38.58 -11.82 31.73
CA ASN A 86 -39.99 -11.53 32.00
C ASN A 86 -40.56 -10.33 31.21
N GLY A 87 -39.77 -9.72 30.32
CA GLY A 87 -40.14 -8.57 29.49
C GLY A 87 -40.10 -7.21 30.20
N ASN A 88 -39.94 -7.17 31.53
CA ASN A 88 -40.07 -5.95 32.34
C ASN A 88 -38.77 -5.56 33.05
N GLU A 89 -37.90 -6.52 33.34
CA GLU A 89 -36.61 -6.28 33.98
C GLU A 89 -35.46 -6.70 33.07
N VAL A 90 -34.43 -5.86 32.98
CA VAL A 90 -33.19 -6.20 32.29
C VAL A 90 -32.36 -7.08 33.22
N VAL A 91 -32.16 -8.35 32.83
CA VAL A 91 -31.43 -9.33 33.62
C VAL A 91 -29.97 -9.45 33.19
N ASP A 92 -29.68 -9.20 31.91
CA ASP A 92 -28.34 -9.23 31.34
C ASP A 92 -28.23 -8.31 30.11
N TYR A 93 -27.01 -8.16 29.61
CA TYR A 93 -26.73 -7.44 28.36
C TYR A 93 -25.88 -8.33 27.46
N THR A 94 -26.33 -8.50 26.21
CA THR A 94 -25.59 -9.21 25.18
C THR A 94 -25.06 -8.22 24.12
N PRO A 95 -23.93 -8.51 23.47
CA PRO A 95 -23.45 -7.68 22.37
C PRO A 95 -24.36 -7.84 21.16
N LYS A 96 -24.60 -6.76 20.41
CA LYS A 96 -25.26 -6.84 19.10
C LYS A 96 -24.31 -7.51 18.10
N VAL A 97 -24.53 -8.78 17.77
CA VAL A 97 -23.78 -9.44 16.68
C VAL A 97 -24.34 -8.97 15.33
N GLN A 98 -23.46 -8.52 14.45
CA GLN A 98 -23.80 -7.96 13.14
C GLN A 98 -23.59 -8.97 12.03
N SER A 99 -22.48 -9.70 12.08
CA SER A 99 -22.23 -10.86 11.22
C SER A 99 -21.43 -11.91 11.98
N ALA A 100 -21.56 -13.16 11.59
CA ALA A 100 -20.69 -14.25 11.98
C ALA A 100 -20.61 -15.24 10.82
N GLY A 101 -19.43 -15.77 10.55
CA GLY A 101 -19.21 -16.69 9.45
C GLY A 101 -17.90 -17.42 9.63
N ASP A 102 -17.96 -18.73 9.41
CA ASP A 102 -16.75 -19.53 9.33
C ASP A 102 -16.32 -19.73 7.87
N TYR A 103 -15.03 -19.92 7.68
CA TYR A 103 -14.43 -20.14 6.37
C TYR A 103 -13.80 -21.51 6.31
N TYR A 104 -14.02 -22.21 5.20
CA TYR A 104 -13.19 -23.32 4.79
C TYR A 104 -11.73 -22.87 4.61
N PRO A 105 -10.77 -23.82 4.60
CA PRO A 105 -9.45 -23.55 4.05
C PRO A 105 -9.59 -22.85 2.70
N PHE A 106 -8.75 -21.84 2.44
CA PHE A 106 -8.79 -20.99 1.24
C PHE A 106 -9.92 -19.95 1.19
N GLY A 107 -10.73 -19.82 2.23
CA GLY A 107 -11.55 -18.61 2.43
C GLY A 107 -12.96 -18.66 1.87
N MET A 108 -13.42 -19.83 1.41
CA MET A 108 -14.83 -20.01 1.05
C MET A 108 -15.67 -20.03 2.33
N GLN A 109 -16.73 -19.24 2.41
CA GLN A 109 -17.65 -19.28 3.55
C GLN A 109 -18.33 -20.65 3.66
N GLU A 110 -18.43 -21.18 4.88
CA GLU A 110 -19.06 -22.47 5.14
C GLU A 110 -20.59 -22.35 5.03
N PRO A 111 -21.24 -23.07 4.08
CA PRO A 111 -22.69 -23.04 3.95
C PRO A 111 -23.38 -23.46 5.25
N GLY A 112 -24.35 -22.66 5.69
CA GLY A 112 -25.12 -22.93 6.90
C GLY A 112 -24.40 -22.61 8.22
N ARG A 113 -23.17 -22.09 8.17
CA ARG A 113 -22.44 -21.57 9.34
C ARG A 113 -22.19 -20.07 9.20
N THR A 114 -23.19 -19.38 8.68
CA THR A 114 -23.22 -17.94 8.49
C THR A 114 -24.42 -17.33 9.19
N PHE A 115 -24.22 -16.13 9.71
CA PHE A 115 -25.22 -15.26 10.30
C PHE A 115 -24.92 -13.86 9.80
N SER A 116 -25.88 -13.19 9.20
CA SER A 116 -25.72 -11.81 8.75
C SER A 116 -26.97 -11.02 9.11
N ASN A 117 -26.77 -9.95 9.86
CA ASN A 117 -27.78 -8.99 10.27
C ASN A 117 -27.61 -7.65 9.51
N MET A 118 -26.40 -7.38 8.99
CA MET A 118 -26.05 -6.22 8.15
C MET A 118 -24.93 -6.58 7.16
N GLY A 119 -24.88 -5.88 6.01
CA GLY A 119 -23.94 -6.12 4.91
C GLY A 119 -22.52 -5.66 5.19
N TYR A 120 -21.81 -6.34 6.09
CA TYR A 120 -20.41 -6.09 6.37
C TYR A 120 -19.51 -6.65 5.24
N ARG A 121 -18.62 -5.82 4.70
CA ARG A 121 -17.93 -6.14 3.43
C ARG A 121 -16.55 -6.78 3.56
N TYR A 122 -15.93 -6.82 4.74
CA TYR A 122 -14.62 -7.46 4.90
C TYR A 122 -14.75 -8.88 5.43
N GLY A 123 -13.88 -9.79 4.97
CA GLY A 123 -13.99 -11.21 5.29
C GLY A 123 -12.65 -11.92 5.49
N PHE A 124 -12.36 -12.87 4.62
CA PHE A 124 -11.17 -13.71 4.68
C PHE A 124 -9.88 -12.87 4.49
N ASN A 125 -8.86 -13.12 5.31
CA ASN A 125 -7.63 -12.33 5.45
C ASN A 125 -7.83 -10.81 5.58
N GLY A 126 -9.02 -10.38 6.03
CA GLY A 126 -9.36 -8.96 6.16
C GLY A 126 -9.49 -8.23 4.81
N LYS A 127 -9.53 -8.98 3.70
CA LYS A 127 -9.74 -8.42 2.37
C LYS A 127 -11.22 -8.09 2.15
N GLU A 128 -11.46 -7.11 1.29
CA GLU A 128 -12.80 -6.64 0.95
C GLU A 128 -13.46 -7.63 -0.01
N ASN A 129 -14.71 -8.00 0.27
CA ASN A 129 -15.53 -8.80 -0.61
C ASN A 129 -16.10 -7.90 -1.72
N ASP A 130 -15.83 -8.27 -2.96
CA ASP A 130 -16.43 -7.64 -4.14
C ASP A 130 -17.65 -8.46 -4.56
N ASN A 131 -18.83 -7.95 -4.22
CA ASN A 131 -20.09 -8.65 -4.46
C ASN A 131 -20.75 -8.24 -5.78
N GLU A 132 -20.11 -7.39 -6.61
CA GLU A 132 -20.74 -6.80 -7.79
C GLU A 132 -21.05 -7.84 -8.87
N VAL A 133 -20.14 -8.80 -9.11
CA VAL A 133 -20.21 -9.68 -10.28
C VAL A 133 -20.71 -11.10 -9.95
N LYS A 134 -20.34 -11.65 -8.79
CA LYS A 134 -20.61 -13.07 -8.48
C LYS A 134 -21.49 -13.30 -7.25
N GLY A 135 -21.97 -12.25 -6.58
CA GLY A 135 -22.78 -12.36 -5.37
C GLY A 135 -21.94 -12.27 -4.09
N GLU A 136 -22.61 -12.41 -2.94
CA GLU A 136 -22.01 -12.12 -1.64
C GLU A 136 -20.90 -13.10 -1.23
N GLY A 137 -19.70 -12.58 -0.96
CA GLY A 137 -18.57 -13.35 -0.43
C GLY A 137 -17.85 -14.23 -1.45
N ASP A 138 -18.22 -14.13 -2.72
CA ASP A 138 -17.73 -15.00 -3.79
C ASP A 138 -16.49 -14.47 -4.52
N GLN A 139 -16.12 -13.21 -4.27
CA GLN A 139 -14.88 -12.61 -4.76
C GLN A 139 -14.29 -11.68 -3.70
N GLN A 140 -12.97 -11.63 -3.65
CA GLN A 140 -12.22 -10.78 -2.73
C GLN A 140 -11.14 -9.98 -3.47
N ASP A 141 -10.99 -8.73 -3.10
CA ASP A 141 -9.95 -7.87 -3.64
C ASP A 141 -8.64 -8.02 -2.85
N TYR A 142 -7.61 -8.57 -3.51
CA TYR A 142 -6.24 -8.69 -2.99
C TYR A 142 -5.31 -7.63 -3.62
N GLY A 143 -5.86 -6.49 -4.02
CA GLY A 143 -5.16 -5.34 -4.59
C GLY A 143 -4.74 -5.57 -6.03
N PHE A 144 -3.69 -6.37 -6.26
CA PHE A 144 -3.18 -6.64 -7.61
C PHE A 144 -3.95 -7.75 -8.34
N ARG A 145 -4.74 -8.54 -7.61
CA ARG A 145 -5.50 -9.66 -8.13
C ARG A 145 -6.85 -9.77 -7.45
N ILE A 146 -7.84 -10.24 -8.18
CA ILE A 146 -9.15 -10.63 -7.64
C ILE A 146 -9.13 -12.12 -7.33
N TYR A 147 -9.47 -12.49 -6.11
CA TYR A 147 -9.48 -13.86 -5.62
C TYR A 147 -10.90 -14.44 -5.63
N ASP A 148 -11.07 -15.66 -6.15
CA ASP A 148 -12.31 -16.43 -6.04
C ASP A 148 -12.08 -17.59 -5.06
N PRO A 149 -12.57 -17.47 -3.80
CA PRO A 149 -12.35 -18.48 -2.77
C PRO A 149 -13.02 -19.83 -3.07
N ARG A 150 -14.10 -19.86 -3.87
CA ARG A 150 -14.77 -21.13 -4.23
C ARG A 150 -13.95 -21.95 -5.20
N LEU A 151 -13.29 -21.25 -6.13
CA LEU A 151 -12.38 -21.87 -7.09
C LEU A 151 -10.97 -22.05 -6.53
N VAL A 152 -10.68 -21.42 -5.39
CA VAL A 152 -9.36 -21.41 -4.75
C VAL A 152 -8.31 -20.81 -5.70
N ARG A 153 -8.70 -19.80 -6.47
CA ARG A 153 -7.86 -19.23 -7.53
C ARG A 153 -8.02 -17.74 -7.68
N PHE A 154 -6.93 -17.07 -8.05
CA PHE A 154 -6.99 -15.72 -8.58
C PHE A 154 -7.53 -15.71 -10.01
N LEU A 155 -8.23 -14.64 -10.38
CA LEU A 155 -8.80 -14.43 -11.71
C LEU A 155 -7.80 -13.81 -12.70
N SER A 156 -6.67 -13.34 -12.20
CA SER A 156 -5.55 -12.80 -12.98
C SER A 156 -4.24 -13.51 -12.62
N GLU A 157 -3.31 -13.53 -13.59
CA GLU A 157 -1.98 -14.09 -13.38
C GLU A 157 -1.22 -13.30 -12.32
N ASP A 158 -0.48 -14.02 -11.47
CA ASP A 158 0.46 -13.42 -10.53
C ASP A 158 1.55 -12.62 -11.26
N PRO A 159 1.74 -11.32 -10.96
CA PRO A 159 2.84 -10.52 -11.50
C PRO A 159 4.24 -11.13 -11.31
N ILE A 160 4.42 -12.04 -10.33
CA ILE A 160 5.67 -12.78 -10.10
C ILE A 160 5.62 -14.25 -10.49
N THR A 161 4.63 -14.70 -11.25
CA THR A 161 4.54 -16.07 -11.79
C THR A 161 5.88 -16.54 -12.37
N GLN A 162 6.58 -15.69 -13.11
CA GLN A 162 7.87 -16.02 -13.74
C GLN A 162 8.98 -16.38 -12.73
N LYS A 163 8.85 -15.97 -11.46
CA LYS A 163 9.78 -16.30 -10.37
C LYS A 163 9.45 -17.62 -9.68
N TYR A 164 8.23 -18.12 -9.88
CA TYR A 164 7.71 -19.35 -9.30
C TYR A 164 7.11 -20.24 -10.39
N PRO A 165 7.91 -20.68 -11.39
CA PRO A 165 7.41 -21.52 -12.48
C PRO A 165 6.88 -22.88 -12.00
N GLU A 166 7.31 -23.32 -10.81
CA GLU A 166 6.81 -24.52 -10.14
C GLU A 166 5.40 -24.34 -9.56
N LEU A 167 4.93 -23.10 -9.47
CA LEU A 167 3.62 -22.75 -8.95
C LEU A 167 2.71 -22.29 -10.08
N THR A 168 1.42 -22.58 -9.96
CA THR A 168 0.46 -22.10 -10.95
C THR A 168 0.28 -20.58 -10.81
N PRO A 169 0.18 -19.82 -11.92
CA PRO A 169 0.01 -18.36 -11.91
C PRO A 169 -1.19 -17.87 -11.08
N TYR A 170 -2.13 -18.76 -10.77
CA TYR A 170 -3.42 -18.45 -10.17
C TYR A 170 -3.57 -18.97 -8.74
N GLN A 171 -2.53 -19.56 -8.14
CA GLN A 171 -2.65 -20.15 -6.81
C GLN A 171 -2.84 -19.11 -5.71
N PHE A 172 -3.47 -19.54 -4.63
CA PHE A 172 -3.50 -18.79 -3.37
C PHE A 172 -2.43 -19.31 -2.40
N ALA A 173 -1.58 -18.42 -1.88
CA ALA A 173 -0.64 -18.69 -0.78
C ALA A 173 0.17 -20.00 -0.95
N SER A 174 0.70 -20.27 -2.15
CA SER A 174 1.44 -21.51 -2.44
C SER A 174 0.67 -22.82 -2.17
N ASN A 175 -0.66 -22.77 -2.27
CA ASN A 175 -1.57 -23.85 -1.85
C ASN A 175 -1.45 -24.25 -0.37
N SER A 176 -1.00 -23.33 0.49
CA SER A 176 -0.79 -23.56 1.92
C SER A 176 -1.57 -22.54 2.78
N PRO A 177 -2.92 -22.57 2.74
CA PRO A 177 -3.79 -21.53 3.30
C PRO A 177 -3.85 -21.52 4.83
N ILE A 178 -3.32 -22.57 5.47
CA ILE A 178 -3.23 -22.67 6.93
C ILE A 178 -1.98 -21.92 7.43
N ALA A 179 -0.91 -21.90 6.63
CA ALA A 179 0.39 -21.39 7.05
C ALA A 179 0.77 -20.06 6.41
N GLY A 180 0.07 -19.64 5.35
CA GLY A 180 0.39 -18.44 4.59
C GLY A 180 -0.85 -17.64 4.23
N VAL A 181 -0.68 -16.33 4.22
CA VAL A 181 -1.61 -15.36 3.65
C VAL A 181 -0.96 -14.83 2.38
N ASP A 182 -1.72 -14.73 1.29
CA ASP A 182 -1.23 -14.06 0.09
C ASP A 182 -1.35 -12.56 0.33
N GLU A 183 -0.23 -11.90 0.71
CA GLU A 183 -0.33 -10.54 1.22
C GLU A 183 -0.73 -9.54 0.14
N ASP A 184 -0.26 -9.70 -1.12
CA ASP A 184 -0.63 -8.93 -2.33
C ASP A 184 0.01 -9.54 -3.63
N GLY A 185 0.42 -10.83 -3.63
CA GLY A 185 1.10 -11.49 -4.77
C GLY A 185 2.57 -11.15 -4.99
N LEU A 186 3.40 -11.05 -3.94
CA LEU A 186 4.84 -10.68 -4.05
C LEU A 186 5.76 -11.31 -2.98
N GLU A 187 6.01 -12.64 -2.96
CA GLU A 187 6.91 -13.26 -1.94
C GLU A 187 8.18 -13.99 -2.47
N TRP A 188 9.16 -14.44 -1.64
CA TRP A 188 10.66 -14.31 -1.83
C TRP A 188 11.60 -15.56 -1.85
N ALA A 189 12.85 -15.42 -2.39
CA ALA A 189 13.91 -16.47 -2.56
C ALA A 189 15.36 -16.07 -2.13
N TYR A 190 16.29 -17.06 -1.97
CA TYR A 190 17.66 -16.95 -1.42
C TYR A 190 18.78 -16.79 -2.47
N TYR A 191 19.79 -15.92 -2.25
CA TYR A 191 20.85 -15.63 -3.23
C TYR A 191 22.30 -15.56 -2.68
N ASP A 192 23.27 -15.98 -3.49
CA ASP A 192 24.72 -15.86 -3.24
C ASP A 192 25.37 -14.57 -3.76
N LYS A 193 26.67 -14.38 -3.51
CA LYS A 193 27.49 -13.20 -3.85
C LYS A 193 27.63 -12.93 -5.35
N ASP A 194 27.36 -13.94 -6.17
CA ASP A 194 27.31 -13.86 -7.63
C ASP A 194 25.84 -13.88 -8.12
N ASN A 195 24.90 -13.66 -7.19
CA ASN A 195 23.46 -13.50 -7.35
C ASN A 195 22.71 -14.74 -7.89
N LYS A 196 23.18 -15.95 -7.56
CA LYS A 196 22.49 -17.21 -7.90
C LYS A 196 21.61 -17.72 -6.79
N GLN A 197 20.43 -18.23 -7.18
CA GLN A 197 19.47 -18.83 -6.27
C GLN A 197 20.01 -20.15 -5.70
N VAL A 198 20.10 -20.25 -4.38
CA VAL A 198 20.72 -21.40 -3.71
C VAL A 198 19.66 -22.29 -3.06
N ASN A 199 19.63 -23.57 -3.43
CA ASN A 199 18.79 -24.59 -2.79
C ASN A 199 19.56 -25.25 -1.65
N ILE A 200 19.19 -24.93 -0.41
CA ILE A 200 19.97 -25.32 0.79
C ILE A 200 19.77 -26.80 1.16
N ASN A 201 18.81 -27.49 0.54
CA ASN A 201 18.44 -28.85 0.94
C ASN A 201 19.49 -29.93 0.55
N ASN A 202 20.54 -29.60 -0.21
CA ASN A 202 21.51 -30.56 -0.75
C ASN A 202 23.02 -30.23 -0.55
N SER A 203 23.43 -29.23 0.26
CA SER A 203 24.88 -28.93 0.42
C SER A 203 25.43 -29.09 1.85
N THR A 204 26.53 -29.85 1.95
CA THR A 204 27.06 -30.52 3.15
C THR A 204 28.32 -29.88 3.76
N THR A 205 28.81 -28.71 3.31
CA THR A 205 30.06 -28.13 3.89
C THR A 205 30.01 -26.63 4.21
N LYS A 206 30.90 -26.23 5.13
CA LYS A 206 30.93 -24.94 5.83
C LYS A 206 31.34 -23.74 4.95
N GLU A 207 31.99 -23.96 3.82
CA GLU A 207 32.45 -22.92 2.89
C GLU A 207 31.35 -22.43 1.92
N ASP A 208 30.36 -23.27 1.61
CA ASP A 208 29.25 -22.88 0.71
C ASP A 208 28.28 -21.89 1.37
N LYS A 209 28.23 -21.88 2.71
CA LYS A 209 27.40 -20.97 3.51
C LYS A 209 27.98 -19.56 3.63
N LEU A 210 29.28 -19.38 3.35
CA LEU A 210 29.99 -18.09 3.41
C LEU A 210 29.86 -17.25 2.13
N LYS A 211 29.23 -17.79 1.08
CA LYS A 211 29.02 -17.10 -0.21
C LYS A 211 27.64 -16.44 -0.34
N ILE A 212 26.77 -16.51 0.66
CA ILE A 212 25.41 -15.93 0.62
C ILE A 212 25.49 -14.40 0.74
N SER A 213 24.89 -13.63 -0.18
CA SER A 213 24.89 -12.16 -0.14
C SER A 213 23.51 -11.51 0.00
N GLY A 214 22.42 -12.28 0.03
CA GLY A 214 21.12 -11.72 0.42
C GLY A 214 19.91 -12.64 0.27
N VAL A 215 18.95 -12.45 1.18
CA VAL A 215 17.60 -13.06 1.24
C VAL A 215 16.70 -12.11 2.05
N ARG A 216 15.35 -12.18 1.95
CA ARG A 216 14.30 -11.35 2.64
C ARG A 216 12.93 -12.14 2.78
N TRP A 217 11.90 -11.80 3.61
CA TRP A 217 11.53 -12.29 5.01
C TRP A 217 10.17 -13.06 5.15
N SER A 218 9.99 -13.98 6.14
CA SER A 218 8.73 -14.20 6.94
C SER A 218 8.83 -15.15 8.19
N GLY A 219 8.86 -14.72 9.48
CA GLY A 219 8.47 -15.63 10.61
C GLY A 219 9.21 -15.57 11.97
N TYR A 220 8.47 -15.58 13.08
CA TYR A 220 8.98 -15.77 14.45
C TYR A 220 8.24 -16.93 15.16
N ASP A 221 8.90 -17.65 16.07
CA ASP A 221 8.35 -18.57 17.08
C ASP A 221 8.32 -17.88 18.47
N VAL A 222 7.35 -18.22 19.33
CA VAL A 222 7.20 -17.64 20.68
C VAL A 222 7.30 -18.74 21.74
N ASP A 223 8.16 -18.55 22.74
CA ASP A 223 8.32 -19.51 23.85
C ASP A 223 7.21 -19.39 24.91
N ALA A 224 7.13 -20.36 25.83
CA ALA A 224 6.13 -20.40 26.90
C ALA A 224 6.24 -19.25 27.93
N LYS A 225 7.27 -18.40 27.84
CA LYS A 225 7.48 -17.21 28.68
C LYS A 225 7.21 -15.91 27.91
N GLY A 226 6.77 -16.00 26.65
CA GLY A 226 6.44 -14.86 25.80
C GLY A 226 7.62 -14.25 25.05
N ASN A 227 8.79 -14.88 25.06
CA ASN A 227 9.94 -14.38 24.32
C ASN A 227 9.82 -14.77 22.84
N LYS A 228 10.06 -13.80 21.94
CA LYS A 228 10.00 -13.99 20.49
C LYS A 228 11.37 -14.35 19.94
N THR A 229 11.44 -15.40 19.13
CA THR A 229 12.66 -15.85 18.45
C THR A 229 12.38 -16.04 16.96
N ALA A 230 13.24 -15.54 16.06
CA ALA A 230 13.01 -15.64 14.61
C ALA A 230 12.97 -17.11 14.15
N LYS A 231 11.93 -17.47 13.40
CA LYS A 231 11.73 -18.79 12.81
C LYS A 231 12.81 -19.01 11.75
N ALA A 232 13.42 -20.19 11.73
CA ALA A 232 14.53 -20.45 10.82
C ALA A 232 14.05 -20.41 9.36
N GLY A 233 14.79 -19.69 8.50
CA GLY A 233 14.43 -19.47 7.10
C GLY A 233 13.75 -18.13 6.81
N THR A 234 13.89 -17.18 7.74
CA THR A 234 13.19 -15.91 7.70
C THR A 234 14.16 -14.77 8.02
N VAL A 235 14.11 -13.72 7.23
CA VAL A 235 14.91 -12.49 7.38
C VAL A 235 14.40 -11.54 8.46
N ALA A 236 14.95 -11.64 9.67
CA ALA A 236 14.62 -10.96 10.93
C ALA A 236 14.26 -9.44 10.95
N THR A 237 14.20 -8.73 9.82
CA THR A 237 13.86 -7.31 9.69
C THR A 237 12.75 -7.07 8.68
N ALA A 238 11.51 -7.05 9.16
CA ALA A 238 10.40 -6.47 8.42
C ALA A 238 10.58 -4.94 8.37
N PHE A 239 10.90 -4.41 7.19
CA PHE A 239 10.81 -2.97 6.93
C PHE A 239 9.35 -2.65 6.58
N THR A 240 8.62 -2.11 7.53
CA THR A 240 7.29 -1.53 7.34
C THR A 240 7.48 -0.13 6.78
N PHE A 241 7.10 0.06 5.52
CA PHE A 241 7.11 1.37 4.86
C PHE A 241 5.75 2.02 5.13
N GLY A 242 5.71 3.04 5.99
CA GLY A 242 4.52 3.88 6.12
C GLY A 242 4.65 5.15 5.30
N LYS A 243 3.74 6.10 5.55
CA LYS A 243 3.65 7.38 4.84
C LYS A 243 4.82 8.32 5.17
N GLU A 244 5.27 8.32 6.43
CA GLU A 244 6.27 9.29 6.91
C GLU A 244 7.65 8.69 7.15
N GLY A 245 7.76 7.37 7.17
CA GLY A 245 8.99 6.70 7.51
C GLY A 245 8.93 5.19 7.31
N VAL A 246 9.99 4.54 7.76
CA VAL A 246 10.17 3.09 7.68
C VAL A 246 10.76 2.57 8.99
N THR A 247 10.40 1.34 9.37
CA THR A 247 11.07 0.65 10.48
C THR A 247 12.48 0.24 10.06
N VAL A 248 13.49 0.61 10.85
CA VAL A 248 14.88 0.21 10.61
C VAL A 248 15.43 -0.50 11.85
N SER A 249 16.38 -1.40 11.65
CA SER A 249 17.18 -1.95 12.75
C SER A 249 18.53 -1.24 12.81
N TYR A 250 18.90 -0.79 14.01
CA TYR A 250 20.18 -0.15 14.29
C TYR A 250 20.74 -0.63 15.63
N LEU A 251 22.03 -0.40 15.85
CA LEU A 251 22.66 -0.66 17.15
C LEU A 251 22.51 0.57 18.03
N ASN A 252 21.99 0.40 19.25
CA ASN A 252 21.95 1.48 20.21
C ASN A 252 23.36 1.78 20.78
N SER A 253 23.46 2.77 21.66
CA SER A 253 24.73 3.19 22.29
C SER A 253 25.40 2.11 23.16
N LYS A 254 24.71 0.99 23.42
CA LYS A 254 25.22 -0.17 24.16
C LYS A 254 25.59 -1.34 23.23
N GLY A 255 25.46 -1.17 21.90
CA GLY A 255 25.72 -2.22 20.92
C GLY A 255 24.59 -3.25 20.81
N GLU A 256 23.39 -2.95 21.33
CA GLU A 256 22.23 -3.83 21.24
C GLU A 256 21.43 -3.51 19.98
N GLY A 257 20.98 -4.53 19.26
CA GLY A 257 20.10 -4.37 18.09
C GLY A 257 18.71 -3.92 18.52
N VAL A 258 18.31 -2.71 18.10
CA VAL A 258 17.00 -2.12 18.37
C VAL A 258 16.29 -1.84 17.05
N GLN A 259 14.99 -2.16 16.99
CA GLN A 259 14.11 -1.70 15.92
C GLN A 259 13.51 -0.36 16.30
N GLY A 260 13.53 0.60 15.37
CA GLY A 260 12.91 1.90 15.57
C GLY A 260 12.34 2.48 14.29
N TRP A 261 11.44 3.45 14.45
CA TRP A 261 10.86 4.19 13.34
C TRP A 261 11.79 5.34 12.94
N VAL A 262 12.11 5.46 11.66
CA VAL A 262 12.89 6.59 11.13
C VAL A 262 12.14 7.25 9.99
N GLY A 263 12.00 8.57 10.07
CA GLY A 263 11.35 9.37 9.04
C GLY A 263 12.15 9.39 7.73
N TYR A 264 11.47 9.46 6.59
CA TYR A 264 12.13 9.49 5.28
C TYR A 264 13.08 10.68 5.08
N LYS A 265 12.79 11.80 5.75
CA LYS A 265 13.65 13.00 5.76
C LYS A 265 15.04 12.72 6.36
N ASP A 266 15.13 11.79 7.31
CA ASP A 266 16.34 11.46 8.05
C ASP A 266 17.09 10.26 7.44
N LEU A 267 16.51 9.64 6.41
CA LEU A 267 17.08 8.48 5.73
C LEU A 267 17.83 8.88 4.46
N SER A 268 18.92 8.17 4.17
CA SER A 268 19.61 8.26 2.88
C SER A 268 19.22 7.09 1.98
N THR A 269 19.12 7.35 0.67
CA THR A 269 19.01 6.29 -0.35
C THR A 269 20.33 5.55 -0.59
N GLY A 270 21.42 6.01 0.04
CA GLY A 270 22.79 5.61 -0.25
C GLY A 270 23.36 6.28 -1.50
N ASN A 271 22.65 7.27 -2.06
CA ASN A 271 23.12 8.06 -3.21
C ASN A 271 22.82 9.55 -3.02
N LYS A 272 23.88 10.33 -2.83
CA LYS A 272 23.77 11.78 -2.57
C LYS A 272 23.01 12.53 -3.65
N ASN A 273 23.26 12.23 -4.93
CA ASN A 273 22.59 12.92 -6.05
C ASN A 273 21.09 12.65 -6.07
N THR A 274 20.69 11.42 -5.78
CA THR A 274 19.29 11.02 -5.66
C THR A 274 18.63 11.73 -4.47
N ASP A 275 19.28 11.74 -3.31
CA ASP A 275 18.79 12.43 -2.12
C ASP A 275 18.64 13.94 -2.36
N THR A 276 19.61 14.57 -3.03
CA THR A 276 19.55 16.01 -3.39
C THR A 276 18.39 16.31 -4.33
N LYS A 277 18.15 15.50 -5.38
CA LYS A 277 17.04 15.73 -6.32
C LYS A 277 15.68 15.52 -5.68
N ILE A 278 15.54 14.53 -4.79
CA ILE A 278 14.30 14.37 -4.02
C ILE A 278 14.08 15.59 -3.12
N GLY A 279 15.13 16.11 -2.49
CA GLY A 279 15.04 17.30 -1.63
C GLY A 279 14.62 18.60 -2.33
N THR A 280 14.71 18.67 -3.68
CA THR A 280 14.23 19.83 -4.45
C THR A 280 12.77 19.72 -4.89
N LEU A 281 12.13 18.56 -4.68
CA LEU A 281 10.71 18.35 -5.02
C LEU A 281 9.78 19.07 -4.05
N HIS A 282 8.49 19.14 -4.41
CA HIS A 282 7.46 19.63 -3.52
C HIS A 282 7.38 18.76 -2.25
N PRO A 283 7.31 19.35 -1.03
CA PRO A 283 7.34 18.59 0.23
C PRO A 283 6.30 17.46 0.30
N LEU A 284 5.11 17.67 -0.27
CA LEU A 284 4.03 16.69 -0.31
C LEU A 284 4.40 15.36 -0.98
N VAL A 285 5.37 15.35 -1.91
CA VAL A 285 5.73 14.13 -2.67
C VAL A 285 7.10 13.58 -2.29
N GLN A 286 7.89 14.27 -1.47
CA GLN A 286 9.26 13.85 -1.15
C GLN A 286 9.28 12.47 -0.48
N ASN A 287 8.36 12.23 0.46
CA ASN A 287 8.25 10.95 1.16
C ASN A 287 7.85 9.82 0.22
N ASP A 288 6.90 10.04 -0.68
CA ASP A 288 6.50 9.04 -1.68
C ASP A 288 7.69 8.65 -2.57
N MET A 289 8.40 9.64 -3.11
CA MET A 289 9.58 9.41 -3.95
C MET A 289 10.72 8.73 -3.18
N LYS A 290 10.96 9.12 -1.93
CA LYS A 290 11.99 8.50 -1.08
C LYS A 290 11.65 7.05 -0.77
N SER A 291 10.41 6.80 -0.37
CA SER A 291 9.91 5.47 -0.06
C SER A 291 9.95 4.55 -1.28
N PHE A 292 9.66 5.06 -2.48
CA PHE A 292 9.76 4.33 -3.74
C PHE A 292 11.20 3.87 -4.03
N VAL A 293 12.18 4.78 -3.94
CA VAL A 293 13.60 4.43 -4.15
C VAL A 293 14.10 3.45 -3.09
N LEU A 294 13.80 3.72 -1.82
CA LEU A 294 14.21 2.85 -0.72
C LEU A 294 13.56 1.47 -0.82
N MET A 295 12.27 1.39 -1.13
CA MET A 295 11.58 0.11 -1.31
C MET A 295 12.15 -0.66 -2.51
N SER A 296 12.47 0.01 -3.61
CA SER A 296 13.08 -0.64 -4.77
C SER A 296 14.40 -1.31 -4.40
N LYS A 297 15.23 -0.66 -3.57
CA LYS A 297 16.52 -1.20 -3.11
C LYS A 297 16.37 -2.21 -1.98
N ILE A 298 15.66 -1.84 -0.91
CA ILE A 298 15.48 -2.59 0.34
C ILE A 298 14.50 -3.75 0.18
N ARG A 299 13.60 -3.72 -0.81
CA ARG A 299 12.77 -4.88 -1.13
C ARG A 299 13.23 -5.64 -2.35
N PHE A 300 13.52 -4.95 -3.44
CA PHE A 300 13.73 -5.66 -4.71
C PHE A 300 15.19 -5.71 -5.17
N GLY A 301 16.11 -5.09 -4.43
CA GLY A 301 17.53 -5.05 -4.82
C GLY A 301 17.80 -4.15 -6.03
N ILE A 302 16.82 -3.34 -6.43
CA ILE A 302 16.91 -2.43 -7.56
C ILE A 302 17.42 -1.09 -7.06
N ASP A 303 18.69 -0.77 -7.34
CA ASP A 303 19.31 0.50 -6.97
C ASP A 303 18.88 1.61 -7.93
N LEU A 304 17.69 2.16 -7.70
CA LEU A 304 17.18 3.28 -8.49
C LEU A 304 17.98 4.56 -8.27
N ARG A 305 18.25 5.26 -9.37
CA ARG A 305 18.82 6.61 -9.38
C ARG A 305 17.79 7.57 -9.92
N VAL A 306 17.60 8.69 -9.22
CA VAL A 306 16.80 9.80 -9.75
C VAL A 306 17.68 10.57 -10.74
N THR A 307 17.36 10.49 -12.04
CA THR A 307 18.08 11.17 -13.12
C THR A 307 17.58 12.59 -13.31
N ASP A 308 16.27 12.82 -13.18
CA ASP A 308 15.66 14.15 -13.21
C ASP A 308 14.61 14.30 -12.11
N GLY A 309 14.49 15.51 -11.57
CA GLY A 309 13.55 15.87 -10.52
C GLY A 309 12.90 17.22 -10.83
N PHE A 310 12.91 18.16 -9.89
CA PHE A 310 12.46 19.53 -10.15
C PHE A 310 13.35 20.22 -11.20
N ARG A 311 12.72 20.84 -12.22
CA ARG A 311 13.37 21.66 -13.24
C ARG A 311 12.63 22.99 -13.39
N THR A 312 13.31 24.13 -13.37
CA THR A 312 12.65 25.42 -13.56
C THR A 312 12.09 25.56 -14.98
N VAL A 313 11.20 26.55 -15.20
CA VAL A 313 10.62 26.85 -16.51
C VAL A 313 11.73 27.18 -17.52
N GLU A 314 12.72 27.96 -17.11
CA GLU A 314 13.85 28.38 -17.94
C GLU A 314 14.77 27.20 -18.29
N GLN A 315 15.00 26.30 -17.34
CA GLN A 315 15.76 25.07 -17.59
C GLN A 315 15.03 24.16 -18.59
N GLN A 316 13.71 24.06 -18.47
CA GLN A 316 12.89 23.28 -19.40
C GLN A 316 12.88 23.90 -20.80
N ASP A 317 12.79 25.22 -20.93
CA ASP A 317 12.87 25.89 -22.23
C ASP A 317 14.23 25.70 -22.91
N LYS A 318 15.32 25.67 -22.14
CA LYS A 318 16.65 25.31 -22.68
C LYS A 318 16.69 23.88 -23.21
N LEU A 319 16.05 22.92 -22.53
CA LEU A 319 15.93 21.54 -23.02
C LEU A 319 15.00 21.43 -24.24
N TYR A 320 13.94 22.24 -24.29
CA TYR A 320 13.06 22.33 -25.45
C TYR A 320 13.78 22.93 -26.66
N ALA A 321 14.69 23.88 -26.47
CA ALA A 321 15.51 24.47 -27.53
C ALA A 321 16.46 23.45 -28.19
N GLN A 322 16.91 22.43 -27.46
CA GLN A 322 17.84 21.42 -27.95
C GLN A 322 17.28 20.63 -29.14
N GLY A 323 18.05 20.60 -30.23
CA GLY A 323 17.66 19.98 -31.51
C GLY A 323 16.62 20.79 -32.30
N ARG A 324 16.26 22.00 -31.85
CA ARG A 324 15.35 22.93 -32.53
C ARG A 324 16.05 24.24 -32.88
N THR A 325 16.50 24.96 -31.85
CA THR A 325 17.21 26.25 -31.97
C THR A 325 18.64 26.18 -31.44
N THR A 326 19.01 25.10 -30.73
CA THR A 326 20.39 24.80 -30.32
C THR A 326 20.78 23.38 -30.77
N LYS A 327 22.08 23.10 -30.88
CA LYS A 327 22.59 21.77 -31.30
C LYS A 327 22.30 20.70 -30.25
N GLY A 328 22.04 19.47 -30.70
CA GLY A 328 21.84 18.28 -29.85
C GLY A 328 20.59 17.48 -30.25
N ASN A 329 20.38 16.33 -29.61
CA ASN A 329 19.18 15.51 -29.85
C ASN A 329 17.97 16.12 -29.14
N ILE A 330 16.78 15.98 -29.71
CA ILE A 330 15.53 16.39 -29.04
C ILE A 330 15.28 15.45 -27.86
N VAL A 331 15.32 15.98 -26.64
CA VAL A 331 15.12 15.21 -25.39
C VAL A 331 13.75 15.47 -24.72
N THR A 332 13.00 16.46 -25.21
CA THR A 332 11.66 16.75 -24.70
C THR A 332 10.76 17.36 -25.77
N LYS A 333 9.46 17.13 -25.64
CA LYS A 333 8.40 17.78 -26.43
C LYS A 333 7.70 18.91 -25.65
N ALA A 334 7.99 19.08 -24.36
CA ALA A 334 7.34 20.05 -23.48
C ALA A 334 8.17 21.34 -23.35
N ARG A 335 7.51 22.49 -23.53
CA ARG A 335 8.04 23.81 -23.19
C ARG A 335 8.02 24.03 -21.67
N GLY A 336 8.70 25.08 -21.20
CA GLY A 336 8.62 25.53 -19.81
C GLY A 336 7.18 25.76 -19.36
N GLY A 337 6.81 25.20 -18.22
CA GLY A 337 5.45 25.22 -17.66
C GLY A 337 4.51 24.16 -18.22
N PHE A 338 4.97 23.32 -19.17
CA PHE A 338 4.19 22.22 -19.75
C PHE A 338 4.78 20.84 -19.41
N SER A 339 5.79 20.79 -18.55
CA SER A 339 6.35 19.56 -17.98
C SER A 339 5.98 19.45 -16.50
N ASN A 340 5.62 18.26 -16.02
CA ASN A 340 5.32 18.04 -14.61
C ASN A 340 6.54 18.22 -13.69
N HIS A 341 7.75 18.11 -14.23
CA HIS A 341 8.99 18.46 -13.54
C HIS A 341 9.07 19.95 -13.17
N ASN A 342 8.32 20.83 -13.86
CA ASN A 342 8.28 22.26 -13.55
C ASN A 342 7.57 22.62 -12.25
N PHE A 343 6.90 21.64 -11.64
CA PHE A 343 6.13 21.80 -10.42
C PHE A 343 6.73 21.02 -9.24
N GLY A 344 7.83 20.30 -9.47
CA GLY A 344 8.49 19.49 -8.44
C GLY A 344 7.64 18.29 -7.99
N LEU A 345 6.74 17.81 -8.86
CA LEU A 345 5.81 16.72 -8.59
C LEU A 345 6.12 15.45 -9.40
N ALA A 346 7.28 15.41 -10.06
CA ALA A 346 7.70 14.31 -10.92
C ALA A 346 9.19 14.02 -10.79
N VAL A 347 9.56 12.75 -11.02
CA VAL A 347 10.93 12.26 -11.10
C VAL A 347 11.09 11.32 -12.29
N ASP A 348 12.27 11.34 -12.89
CA ASP A 348 12.73 10.26 -13.77
C ASP A 348 13.68 9.35 -13.00
N VAL A 349 13.41 8.05 -13.03
CA VAL A 349 14.25 7.03 -12.37
C VAL A 349 14.81 6.03 -13.36
N VAL A 350 16.05 5.64 -13.09
CA VAL A 350 16.78 4.64 -13.88
C VAL A 350 17.53 3.74 -12.92
N PRO A 351 17.44 2.41 -13.06
CA PRO A 351 18.21 1.50 -12.24
C PRO A 351 19.71 1.58 -12.59
N TYR A 352 20.54 1.46 -11.56
CA TYR A 352 21.96 1.29 -11.68
C TYR A 352 22.31 -0.19 -11.67
N GLU A 353 22.76 -0.70 -12.81
CA GLU A 353 23.01 -2.12 -13.06
C GLU A 353 24.40 -2.29 -13.67
N ASN A 354 25.18 -3.26 -13.19
CA ASN A 354 26.51 -3.57 -13.74
C ASN A 354 27.44 -2.35 -13.87
N GLY A 355 27.39 -1.46 -12.88
CA GLY A 355 28.23 -0.26 -12.84
C GLY A 355 27.72 0.93 -13.67
N ASN A 356 26.57 0.83 -14.34
CA ASN A 356 26.04 1.89 -15.22
C ASN A 356 24.52 2.11 -15.04
N LEU A 357 24.03 3.28 -15.45
CA LEU A 357 22.59 3.53 -15.57
C LEU A 357 22.02 2.77 -16.77
N ASN A 358 20.90 2.06 -16.59
CA ASN A 358 20.29 1.24 -17.64
C ASN A 358 18.84 1.66 -17.97
N TRP A 359 18.68 2.47 -19.02
CA TRP A 359 17.37 2.90 -19.55
C TRP A 359 16.62 1.81 -20.32
N ASN A 360 17.25 0.68 -20.62
CA ASN A 360 16.65 -0.44 -21.34
C ASN A 360 16.45 -1.66 -20.43
N THR A 361 16.32 -1.43 -19.12
CA THR A 361 16.16 -2.52 -18.16
C THR A 361 14.89 -3.33 -18.41
N LYS A 362 14.96 -4.63 -18.14
CA LYS A 362 13.78 -5.51 -18.09
C LYS A 362 12.93 -5.27 -16.84
N TYR A 363 13.43 -4.53 -15.86
CA TYR A 363 12.77 -4.33 -14.57
C TYR A 363 11.75 -3.18 -14.53
N TYR A 364 11.58 -2.41 -15.62
CA TYR A 364 10.61 -1.31 -15.64
C TYR A 364 9.18 -1.71 -15.25
N PRO A 365 8.63 -2.87 -15.64
CA PRO A 365 7.32 -3.30 -15.14
C PRO A 365 7.26 -3.40 -13.61
N LEU A 366 8.28 -3.99 -12.97
CA LEU A 366 8.37 -4.08 -11.51
C LEU A 366 8.58 -2.70 -10.87
N ILE A 367 9.45 -1.86 -11.44
CA ILE A 367 9.68 -0.48 -10.98
C ILE A 367 8.37 0.33 -11.04
N GLY A 368 7.61 0.17 -12.13
CA GLY A 368 6.27 0.71 -12.32
C GLY A 368 5.33 0.34 -11.17
N LEU A 369 5.18 -0.96 -10.90
CA LEU A 369 4.34 -1.48 -9.83
C LEU A 369 4.76 -0.97 -8.44
N ILE A 370 6.06 -0.87 -8.16
CA ILE A 370 6.55 -0.33 -6.88
C ILE A 370 6.18 1.16 -6.77
N GLY A 371 6.37 1.94 -7.82
CA GLY A 371 5.99 3.36 -7.85
C GLY A 371 4.48 3.56 -7.66
N GLU A 372 3.66 2.79 -8.39
CA GLU A 372 2.20 2.78 -8.26
C GLU A 372 1.76 2.39 -6.85
N GLY A 373 2.40 1.36 -6.26
CA GLY A 373 2.19 0.96 -4.86
C GLY A 373 2.58 2.04 -3.84
N ARG A 374 3.35 3.04 -4.26
CA ARG A 374 3.69 4.24 -3.49
C ARG A 374 2.83 5.47 -3.81
N GLY A 375 1.74 5.30 -4.55
CA GLY A 375 0.80 6.37 -4.90
C GLY A 375 1.28 7.25 -6.05
N LEU A 376 2.27 6.80 -6.82
CA LEU A 376 2.79 7.51 -7.99
C LEU A 376 2.08 7.04 -9.25
N GLU A 377 1.74 7.97 -10.12
CA GLU A 377 1.35 7.68 -11.50
C GLU A 377 2.61 7.39 -12.33
N TRP A 378 2.57 6.32 -13.11
CA TRP A 378 3.69 5.87 -13.95
C TRP A 378 3.49 6.24 -15.42
N GLY A 379 4.49 6.90 -16.03
CA GLY A 379 4.41 7.41 -17.40
C GLY A 379 4.20 6.35 -18.49
N HIS A 380 4.53 5.08 -18.23
CA HIS A 380 4.22 3.97 -19.13
C HIS A 380 2.71 3.73 -19.28
N ARG A 381 1.88 4.17 -18.33
CA ARG A 381 0.41 4.02 -18.38
C ARG A 381 -0.29 5.02 -19.30
N TRP A 382 0.43 6.00 -19.84
CA TRP A 382 -0.17 7.03 -20.68
C TRP A 382 -0.54 6.51 -22.07
N LYS A 383 -1.72 6.92 -22.57
CA LYS A 383 -2.25 6.45 -23.86
C LYS A 383 -1.47 6.91 -25.10
N LYS A 384 -0.77 8.04 -25.00
CA LYS A 384 -0.17 8.74 -26.17
C LYS A 384 1.35 8.79 -26.16
N ILE A 385 1.96 8.51 -25.00
CA ILE A 385 3.40 8.64 -24.78
C ILE A 385 3.80 7.46 -23.91
N ASP A 386 4.80 6.69 -24.33
CA ASP A 386 5.41 5.67 -23.48
C ASP A 386 6.65 6.28 -22.82
N ASP A 387 6.54 6.60 -21.52
CA ASP A 387 7.63 7.22 -20.73
C ASP A 387 7.93 6.41 -19.47
N LYS A 388 8.67 5.31 -19.64
CA LYS A 388 8.96 4.35 -18.57
C LYS A 388 9.77 4.90 -17.38
N PRO A 389 10.74 5.81 -17.57
CA PRO A 389 11.46 6.41 -16.44
C PRO A 389 10.61 7.33 -15.58
N HIS A 390 9.52 7.88 -16.12
CA HIS A 390 8.77 8.98 -15.52
C HIS A 390 7.76 8.51 -14.46
N PHE A 391 7.81 9.12 -13.28
CA PHE A 391 6.85 8.92 -12.18
C PHE A 391 6.42 10.26 -11.61
N GLN A 392 5.14 10.39 -11.25
CA GLN A 392 4.61 11.64 -10.71
C GLN A 392 3.52 11.45 -9.66
N ASN A 393 3.31 12.47 -8.84
CA ASN A 393 2.12 12.58 -8.01
C ASN A 393 1.64 14.05 -8.05
N LEU A 394 0.59 14.32 -8.85
CA LEU A 394 0.11 15.67 -9.10
C LEU A 394 -0.83 16.21 -8.01
N GLN A 395 -1.04 15.48 -6.90
CA GLN A 395 -1.92 15.89 -5.80
C GLN A 395 -3.35 16.20 -6.27
N GLY A 396 -3.86 15.42 -7.22
CA GLY A 396 -5.19 15.61 -7.82
C GLY A 396 -5.32 16.81 -8.76
N GLN A 397 -4.24 17.57 -9.00
CA GLN A 397 -4.25 18.74 -9.87
C GLN A 397 -3.95 18.39 -11.33
N THR A 398 -4.59 19.10 -12.25
CA THR A 398 -4.22 19.09 -13.67
C THR A 398 -3.05 20.04 -13.95
N LEU A 399 -2.32 19.81 -15.05
CA LEU A 399 -1.29 20.74 -15.56
C LEU A 399 -1.80 22.18 -15.74
N LYS A 400 -3.08 22.35 -16.11
CA LYS A 400 -3.68 23.68 -16.25
C LYS A 400 -3.83 24.37 -14.89
N GLN A 401 -4.28 23.64 -13.87
CA GLN A 401 -4.41 24.15 -12.51
C GLN A 401 -3.03 24.47 -11.92
N LEU A 402 -2.07 23.54 -12.02
CA LEU A 402 -0.71 23.74 -11.51
C LEU A 402 -0.02 24.98 -12.08
N ARG A 403 -0.25 25.30 -13.36
CA ARG A 403 0.24 26.54 -13.98
C ARG A 403 -0.37 27.81 -13.40
N ALA A 404 -1.62 27.74 -12.94
CA ALA A 404 -2.35 28.89 -12.43
C ALA A 404 -2.10 29.15 -10.94
N LEU A 405 -1.55 28.17 -10.21
CA LEU A 405 -1.26 28.30 -8.79
C LEU A 405 -0.14 29.32 -8.52
N PRO A 406 -0.22 30.08 -7.40
CA PRO A 406 0.87 30.91 -6.96
C PRO A 406 2.09 30.03 -6.62
N LYS A 407 3.28 30.57 -6.83
CA LYS A 407 4.55 29.86 -6.56
C LYS A 407 5.22 30.41 -5.31
N ASN A 408 5.85 29.53 -4.54
CA ASN A 408 6.69 29.93 -3.42
C ASN A 408 8.07 30.44 -3.92
N GLU A 409 8.91 30.86 -2.97
CA GLU A 409 10.28 31.33 -3.22
C GLU A 409 11.19 30.31 -3.93
N LYS A 410 10.86 29.02 -3.89
CA LYS A 410 11.57 27.93 -4.60
C LYS A 410 11.02 27.69 -6.00
N GLY A 411 10.01 28.46 -6.43
CA GLY A 411 9.35 28.32 -7.73
C GLY A 411 8.38 27.14 -7.82
N LEU A 412 8.04 26.51 -6.69
CA LEU A 412 7.09 25.40 -6.60
C LEU A 412 5.67 25.93 -6.38
N PRO A 413 4.63 25.28 -6.93
CA PRO A 413 3.25 25.70 -6.71
C PRO A 413 2.87 25.56 -5.23
N ILE A 414 2.03 26.46 -4.73
CA ILE A 414 1.42 26.37 -3.41
C ILE A 414 0.10 25.60 -3.58
N ILE A 415 0.09 24.36 -3.12
CA ILE A 415 -1.05 23.45 -3.19
C ILE A 415 -1.69 23.40 -1.80
N GLN A 416 -3.00 23.65 -1.72
CA GLN A 416 -3.77 23.65 -0.48
C GLN A 416 -4.24 22.25 -0.09
#